data_AF-A0A820FBH3-F1
#
_entry.id   AF-A0A820FBH3-F1
#
_cell.length_a   1.000
_cell.length_b   1.000
_cell.length_c   1.000
_cell.angle_alpha   90.00
_cell.angle_beta   90.00
_cell.angle_gamma   90.00
#
_symmetry.space_group_name_H-M   'P 1'
#
loop_
_entity.id
_entity.type
_entity.pdbx_description
1 polymer ?
#
loop_
_entity_poly.entity_id
_entity_poly.type
_entity_poly.pdbx_seq_one_letter_code
_entity_poly.pdbx_strand_id
1 'polypeptide(L)'
;MNLFSKSPTFIRQLFCTISIQRLETINHHIRFSSQSSKAIDSNKQQSEYRFTLPNGNLSNEQRQFYEKNGFILIRNLVKPESLDHFRKRFQDVCLGKVKVLGMTVMKDVAIAKSEFADGEKAITKIQDFTLDDELFKYCCLPEIVKYVENFTGPNIMAMHTM
;
A
#
# COMPACT_ATOMS: atom_id res chain seq x y z
N MET A 1 4.11 28.42 -19.02
CA MET A 1 4.97 28.20 -20.19
C MET A 1 5.47 26.76 -20.19
N ASN A 2 4.91 25.97 -21.10
CA ASN A 2 5.30 24.66 -21.64
C ASN A 2 6.35 23.82 -20.89
N LEU A 3 5.86 22.76 -20.23
CA LEU A 3 6.67 21.63 -19.71
C LEU A 3 6.97 20.55 -20.77
N PHE A 4 6.71 20.81 -22.05
CA PHE A 4 6.95 19.88 -23.15
C PHE A 4 8.09 20.36 -24.05
N SER A 5 9.34 20.25 -23.58
CA SER A 5 10.52 20.29 -24.47
C SER A 5 11.80 19.68 -23.85
N LYS A 6 11.70 18.59 -23.10
CA LYS A 6 12.92 17.84 -22.71
C LYS A 6 13.18 16.72 -23.71
N SER A 7 14.35 16.74 -24.32
CA SER A 7 14.72 15.84 -25.41
C SER A 7 14.79 14.37 -24.96
N PRO A 8 14.64 13.40 -25.87
CA PRO A 8 14.68 11.96 -25.57
C PRO A 8 15.98 11.49 -24.89
N THR A 9 17.05 12.31 -24.96
CA THR A 9 18.35 12.05 -24.35
C THR A 9 18.31 12.15 -22.83
N PHE A 10 17.50 13.06 -22.26
CA PHE A 10 17.42 13.29 -20.81
C PHE A 10 16.72 12.15 -20.06
N ILE A 11 15.69 11.55 -20.68
CA ILE A 11 14.96 10.40 -20.11
C ILE A 11 15.86 9.15 -20.13
N ARG A 12 16.62 8.92 -21.22
CA ARG A 12 17.60 7.82 -21.27
C ARG A 12 18.68 7.94 -20.19
N GLN A 13 19.09 9.15 -19.83
CA GLN A 13 20.13 9.37 -18.83
C GLN A 13 19.64 9.07 -17.40
N LEU A 14 18.36 9.38 -17.09
CA LEU A 14 17.73 9.08 -15.80
C LEU A 14 17.42 7.58 -15.62
N PHE A 15 17.02 6.88 -16.70
CA PHE A 15 16.86 5.43 -16.66
C PHE A 15 18.21 4.70 -16.51
N CYS A 16 19.29 5.23 -17.10
CA CYS A 16 20.62 4.63 -17.01
C CYS A 16 21.21 4.73 -15.58
N THR A 17 21.03 5.85 -14.88
CA THR A 17 21.50 6.00 -13.48
C THR A 17 20.75 5.10 -12.49
N ILE A 18 19.44 4.91 -12.64
CA ILE A 18 18.65 4.00 -11.78
C ILE A 18 19.04 2.53 -12.03
N SER A 19 19.32 2.16 -13.28
CA SER A 19 19.79 0.82 -13.63
C SER A 19 21.19 0.52 -13.07
N ILE A 20 22.09 1.51 -13.05
CA ILE A 20 23.44 1.36 -12.48
C ILE A 20 23.36 1.15 -10.96
N GLN A 21 22.55 1.94 -10.24
CA GLN A 21 22.39 1.78 -8.79
C GLN A 21 21.84 0.41 -8.40
N ARG A 22 20.89 -0.14 -9.18
CA ARG A 22 20.38 -1.49 -8.98
C ARG A 22 21.42 -2.56 -9.27
N LEU A 23 22.23 -2.39 -10.32
CA LEU A 23 23.30 -3.33 -10.67
C LEU A 23 24.43 -3.33 -9.62
N GLU A 24 24.78 -2.16 -9.08
CA GLU A 24 25.73 -2.04 -7.97
C GLU A 24 25.22 -2.73 -6.71
N THR A 25 23.92 -2.56 -6.40
CA THR A 25 23.28 -3.22 -5.26
C THR A 25 23.31 -4.74 -5.41
N ILE A 26 23.01 -5.26 -6.60
CA ILE A 26 23.07 -6.71 -6.87
C ILE A 26 24.51 -7.24 -6.78
N ASN A 27 25.49 -6.53 -7.35
CA ASN A 27 26.90 -6.90 -7.25
C ASN A 27 27.40 -6.90 -5.80
N HIS A 28 26.91 -5.99 -4.97
CA HIS A 28 27.24 -5.96 -3.54
C HIS A 28 26.74 -7.22 -2.83
N HIS A 29 25.50 -7.65 -3.07
CA HIS A 29 24.95 -8.89 -2.50
C HIS A 29 25.72 -10.15 -2.96
N ILE A 30 26.10 -10.23 -4.23
CA ILE A 30 26.85 -11.37 -4.78
C ILE A 30 28.28 -11.44 -4.20
N ARG A 31 28.92 -10.29 -3.96
CA ARG A 31 30.25 -10.24 -3.32
C ARG A 31 30.18 -10.56 -1.83
N PHE A 32 29.11 -10.15 -1.16
CA PHE A 32 28.92 -10.47 0.26
C PHE A 32 28.68 -11.98 0.47
N SER A 33 27.96 -12.64 -0.44
CA SER A 33 27.74 -14.10 -0.37
C SER A 33 29.00 -14.93 -0.63
N SER A 34 30.07 -14.36 -1.17
CA SER A 34 31.33 -15.07 -1.45
C SER A 34 32.37 -14.96 -0.33
N GLN A 35 32.08 -14.28 0.78
CA GLN A 35 33.01 -14.15 1.94
C GLN A 35 32.45 -14.64 3.29
N SER A 36 31.24 -15.18 3.37
CA SER A 36 30.69 -15.70 4.63
C SER A 36 30.90 -17.22 4.79
N SER A 37 32.15 -17.62 5.05
CA SER A 37 32.46 -18.89 5.74
C SER A 37 33.28 -18.58 6.98
N LYS A 38 32.67 -17.83 7.90
CA LYS A 38 33.05 -17.79 9.32
C LYS A 38 31.77 -18.04 10.11
N ALA A 39 31.83 -19.01 11.00
CA ALA A 39 30.73 -19.53 11.79
C ALA A 39 29.91 -18.38 12.42
N ILE A 40 28.63 -18.31 12.05
CA ILE A 40 27.68 -17.43 12.72
C ILE A 40 27.26 -18.15 13.99
N ASP A 41 27.77 -17.63 15.10
CA ASP A 41 27.39 -17.94 16.46
C ASP A 41 25.87 -17.94 16.58
N SER A 42 25.32 -19.10 16.92
CA SER A 42 23.89 -19.36 17.00
C SER A 42 23.32 -18.76 18.30
N ASN A 43 23.28 -17.44 18.37
CA ASN A 43 22.46 -16.74 19.35
C ASN A 43 21.21 -16.19 18.65
N LYS A 44 20.40 -17.13 18.15
CA LYS A 44 19.04 -16.84 17.68
C LYS A 44 18.21 -16.53 18.94
N GLN A 45 18.24 -15.27 19.38
CA GLN A 45 17.17 -14.76 20.24
C GLN A 45 15.87 -14.95 19.44
N GLN A 46 15.16 -16.01 19.77
CA GLN A 46 13.85 -16.30 19.23
C GLN A 46 12.98 -15.14 19.69
N SER A 47 12.61 -14.24 18.76
CA SER A 47 11.77 -13.11 19.12
C SER A 47 10.48 -13.65 19.73
N GLU A 48 10.11 -13.14 20.90
CA GLU A 48 8.87 -13.48 21.62
C GLU A 48 7.62 -13.33 20.73
N TYR A 49 7.74 -12.51 19.68
CA TYR A 49 6.72 -12.13 18.74
C TYR A 49 7.03 -12.70 17.35
N ARG A 50 6.04 -13.37 16.74
CA ARG A 50 6.14 -14.00 15.40
C ARG A 50 5.57 -13.11 14.30
N PHE A 51 4.48 -12.39 14.59
CA PHE A 51 3.73 -11.63 13.60
C PHE A 51 4.03 -10.12 13.64
N THR A 52 4.72 -9.64 14.68
CA THR A 52 5.05 -8.22 14.84
C THR A 52 6.54 -7.97 15.06
N LEU A 53 7.05 -6.92 14.41
CA LEU A 53 8.43 -6.47 14.54
C LEU A 53 8.64 -5.65 15.84
N PRO A 54 9.84 -5.67 16.43
CA PRO A 54 10.10 -5.09 17.76
C PRO A 54 10.14 -3.56 17.82
N ASN A 55 10.46 -2.90 16.71
CA ASN A 55 10.74 -1.46 16.68
C ASN A 55 9.67 -0.69 15.93
N GLY A 56 8.51 -0.49 16.56
CA GLY A 56 7.44 0.28 15.93
C GLY A 56 6.43 0.87 16.90
N ASN A 57 5.32 1.36 16.35
CA ASN A 57 4.34 2.18 17.06
C ASN A 57 3.33 1.38 17.91
N LEU A 58 3.44 0.06 17.95
CA LEU A 58 2.57 -0.80 18.75
C LEU A 58 3.12 -0.99 20.17
N SER A 59 2.25 -0.85 21.17
CA SER A 59 2.61 -1.20 22.55
C SER A 59 2.80 -2.72 22.70
N ASN A 60 3.51 -3.15 23.74
CA ASN A 60 3.67 -4.58 24.02
C ASN A 60 2.33 -5.30 24.20
N GLU A 61 1.36 -4.67 24.87
CA GLU A 61 0.01 -5.22 25.03
C GLU A 61 -0.70 -5.38 23.69
N GLN A 62 -0.58 -4.40 22.79
CA GLN A 62 -1.14 -4.46 21.44
C GLN A 62 -0.49 -5.57 20.60
N ARG A 63 0.82 -5.76 20.73
CA ARG A 63 1.55 -6.84 20.07
C ARG A 63 1.10 -8.19 20.59
N GLN A 64 1.06 -8.39 21.91
CA GLN A 64 0.54 -9.61 22.53
C GLN A 64 -0.90 -9.91 22.11
N PHE A 65 -1.76 -8.88 22.05
CA PHE A 65 -3.13 -9.03 21.58
C PHE A 65 -3.18 -9.49 20.12
N TYR A 66 -2.41 -8.87 19.24
CA TYR A 66 -2.36 -9.25 17.83
C TYR A 66 -1.85 -10.68 17.64
N GLU A 67 -0.85 -11.08 18.42
CA GLU A 67 -0.25 -12.42 18.32
C GLU A 67 -1.20 -13.52 18.78
N LYS A 68 -2.06 -13.21 19.76
CA LYS A 68 -3.09 -14.12 20.23
C LYS A 68 -4.32 -14.17 19.32
N ASN A 69 -4.73 -13.03 18.72
CA ASN A 69 -6.04 -12.89 18.09
C ASN A 69 -6.00 -12.67 16.57
N GLY A 70 -4.86 -12.26 16.01
CA GLY A 70 -4.69 -12.00 14.57
C GLY A 70 -5.27 -10.68 14.05
N PHE A 71 -5.80 -9.82 14.93
CA PHE A 71 -6.30 -8.49 14.55
C PHE A 71 -5.96 -7.44 15.60
N ILE A 72 -6.04 -6.16 15.23
CA ILE A 72 -5.88 -5.03 16.14
C ILE A 72 -6.82 -3.89 15.74
N LEU A 73 -7.34 -3.17 16.74
CA LEU A 73 -8.19 -2.00 16.55
C LEU A 73 -7.45 -0.74 16.99
N ILE A 74 -7.17 0.15 16.03
CA ILE A 74 -6.64 1.49 16.29
C ILE A 74 -7.76 2.50 16.05
N ARG A 75 -8.28 3.09 17.15
CA ARG A 75 -9.38 4.04 17.08
C ARG A 75 -8.93 5.38 16.54
N ASN A 76 -9.80 6.06 15.79
CA ASN A 76 -9.59 7.41 15.27
C ASN A 76 -8.27 7.57 14.51
N LEU A 77 -7.88 6.54 13.76
CA LEU A 77 -6.60 6.52 13.07
C LEU A 77 -6.59 7.48 11.86
N VAL A 78 -7.63 7.40 11.04
CA VAL A 78 -7.82 8.25 9.86
C VAL A 78 -8.71 9.42 10.25
N LYS A 79 -8.30 10.62 9.84
CA LYS A 79 -9.05 11.85 10.15
C LYS A 79 -10.41 11.89 9.44
N PRO A 80 -11.46 12.44 10.06
CA PRO A 80 -12.78 12.56 9.43
C PRO A 80 -12.76 13.25 8.06
N GLU A 81 -11.92 14.28 7.89
CA GLU A 81 -11.83 15.03 6.63
C GLU A 81 -11.30 14.15 5.48
N SER A 82 -10.39 13.22 5.78
CA SER A 82 -9.87 12.25 4.80
C SER A 82 -10.93 11.21 4.44
N LEU A 83 -11.71 10.75 5.42
CA LEU A 83 -12.83 9.84 5.18
C LEU A 83 -13.91 10.48 4.29
N ASP A 84 -14.25 11.74 4.55
CA ASP A 84 -15.22 12.49 3.76
C ASP A 84 -14.73 12.69 2.31
N HIS A 85 -13.43 12.96 2.17
CA HIS A 85 -12.78 13.07 0.87
C HIS A 85 -12.86 11.75 0.07
N PHE A 86 -12.50 10.62 0.66
CA PHE A 86 -12.60 9.31 0.00
C PHE A 86 -14.05 8.93 -0.33
N ARG A 87 -14.99 9.26 0.56
CA ARG A 87 -16.43 9.06 0.32
C ARG A 87 -16.90 9.84 -0.90
N LYS A 88 -16.50 11.11 -1.03
CA LYS A 88 -16.85 11.93 -2.19
C LYS A 88 -16.25 11.36 -3.48
N ARG A 89 -14.99 10.92 -3.45
CA ARG A 89 -14.35 10.29 -4.61
C ARG A 89 -15.07 9.01 -5.03
N PHE A 90 -15.44 8.17 -4.07
CA PHE A 90 -16.25 6.96 -4.31
C PHE A 90 -17.56 7.29 -5.01
N GLN A 91 -18.29 8.32 -4.54
CA GLN A 91 -19.53 8.77 -5.17
C GLN A 91 -19.32 9.24 -6.62
N ASP A 92 -18.24 9.97 -6.89
CA ASP A 92 -17.93 10.42 -8.25
C ASP A 92 -17.59 9.26 -9.19
N VAL A 93 -16.96 8.19 -8.68
CA VAL A 93 -16.79 6.93 -9.43
C VAL A 93 -18.12 6.23 -9.66
N CYS A 94 -18.99 6.17 -8.64
CA CYS A 94 -20.31 5.54 -8.74
C CYS A 94 -21.23 6.22 -9.76
N LEU A 95 -21.14 7.55 -9.86
CA LEU A 95 -21.86 8.36 -10.85
C LEU A 95 -21.20 8.32 -12.25
N GLY A 96 -20.06 7.63 -12.41
CA GLY A 96 -19.34 7.54 -13.67
C GLY A 96 -18.63 8.83 -14.10
N LYS A 97 -18.54 9.83 -13.21
CA LYS A 97 -17.78 11.08 -13.48
C LYS A 97 -16.27 10.82 -13.53
N VAL A 98 -15.84 9.78 -12.84
CA VAL A 98 -14.45 9.34 -12.77
C VAL A 98 -14.37 7.92 -13.31
N LYS A 99 -13.45 7.71 -14.25
CA LYS A 99 -13.12 6.38 -14.75
C LYS A 99 -11.61 6.20 -14.68
N VAL A 100 -11.19 5.19 -13.95
CA VAL A 100 -9.78 4.83 -13.80
C VAL A 100 -9.53 3.51 -14.50
N LEU A 101 -8.41 3.42 -15.21
CA LEU A 101 -8.02 2.20 -15.91
C LEU A 101 -7.69 1.09 -14.90
N GLY A 102 -8.14 -0.14 -15.15
CA GLY A 102 -7.87 -1.28 -14.27
C GLY A 102 -8.73 -1.36 -13.01
N MET A 103 -9.45 -0.28 -12.67
CA MET A 103 -10.37 -0.26 -11.53
C MET A 103 -11.65 -1.04 -11.85
N THR A 104 -12.03 -1.96 -10.98
CA THR A 104 -13.23 -2.79 -11.12
C THR A 104 -14.35 -2.25 -10.25
N VAL A 105 -15.49 -1.92 -10.85
CA VAL A 105 -16.70 -1.49 -10.13
C VAL A 105 -17.70 -2.63 -10.11
N MET A 106 -17.92 -3.23 -8.94
CA MET A 106 -18.85 -4.35 -8.77
C MET A 106 -20.26 -3.82 -8.51
N LYS A 107 -21.20 -4.23 -9.36
CA LYS A 107 -22.62 -3.91 -9.22
C LYS A 107 -23.39 -5.17 -8.82
N ASP A 108 -24.25 -5.04 -7.81
CA ASP A 108 -25.16 -6.13 -7.46
C ASP A 108 -26.34 -6.16 -8.45
N VAL A 109 -26.43 -7.25 -9.20
CA VAL A 109 -27.43 -7.47 -10.25
C VAL A 109 -28.84 -7.59 -9.67
N ALA A 110 -28.99 -8.04 -8.42
CA ALA A 110 -30.30 -8.13 -7.77
C ALA A 110 -30.89 -6.74 -7.48
N ILE A 111 -30.02 -5.79 -7.13
CA ILE A 111 -30.40 -4.40 -6.86
C ILE A 111 -30.61 -3.63 -8.17
N ALA A 112 -29.75 -3.85 -9.17
CA ALA A 112 -29.83 -3.18 -10.48
C ALA A 112 -31.09 -3.50 -11.30
N LYS A 113 -31.78 -4.63 -11.00
CA LYS A 113 -33.03 -5.03 -11.67
C LYS A 113 -34.30 -4.44 -11.03
N SER A 114 -34.19 -3.84 -9.85
CA SER A 114 -35.27 -3.02 -9.31
C SER A 114 -35.26 -1.68 -10.04
N GLU A 115 -36.40 -1.24 -10.56
CA GLU A 115 -36.57 -0.04 -11.42
C GLU A 115 -36.13 1.30 -10.77
N PHE A 116 -35.45 1.28 -9.63
CA PHE A 116 -35.18 2.43 -8.76
C PHE A 116 -33.74 2.52 -8.23
N ALA A 117 -32.81 1.70 -8.70
CA ALA A 117 -31.44 1.67 -8.18
C ALA A 117 -30.38 2.14 -9.18
N ASP A 118 -30.54 3.35 -9.71
CA ASP A 118 -29.47 4.02 -10.44
C ASP A 118 -28.42 4.59 -9.46
N GLY A 119 -27.13 4.41 -9.78
CA GLY A 119 -26.00 5.03 -9.07
C GLY A 119 -25.40 4.24 -7.90
N GLU A 120 -25.07 4.93 -6.81
CA GLU A 120 -24.31 4.41 -5.64
C GLU A 120 -24.95 3.17 -5.01
N LYS A 121 -26.28 3.11 -4.96
CA LYS A 121 -27.01 2.02 -4.28
C LYS A 121 -26.86 0.65 -4.95
N ALA A 122 -26.53 0.62 -6.24
CA ALA A 122 -26.29 -0.63 -6.96
C ALA A 122 -24.82 -1.07 -6.90
N ILE A 123 -23.89 -0.21 -6.47
CA ILE A 123 -22.46 -0.49 -6.42
C ILE A 123 -22.10 -0.96 -5.02
N THR A 124 -21.63 -2.20 -4.91
CA THR A 124 -21.33 -2.84 -3.61
C THR A 124 -19.85 -2.81 -3.27
N LYS A 125 -18.97 -2.69 -4.28
CA LYS A 125 -17.52 -2.66 -4.09
C LYS A 125 -16.81 -2.02 -5.28
N ILE A 126 -15.67 -1.37 -5.00
CA ILE A 126 -14.68 -0.99 -6.00
C ILE A 126 -13.39 -1.76 -5.67
N GLN A 127 -12.68 -2.25 -6.67
CA GLN A 127 -11.39 -2.92 -6.51
C GLN A 127 -10.34 -2.31 -7.44
N ASP A 128 -9.07 -2.54 -7.09
CA ASP A 128 -7.91 -2.20 -7.93
C ASP A 128 -7.83 -0.70 -8.31
N PHE A 129 -8.15 0.17 -7.34
CA PHE A 129 -8.05 1.62 -7.48
C PHE A 129 -6.61 2.16 -7.28
N THR A 130 -5.58 1.33 -7.42
CA THR A 130 -4.17 1.72 -7.29
C THR A 130 -3.77 2.89 -8.22
N LEU A 131 -4.44 3.01 -9.38
CA LEU A 131 -4.23 4.09 -10.34
C LEU A 131 -5.14 5.32 -10.12
N ASP A 132 -5.98 5.32 -9.09
CA ASP A 132 -6.80 6.48 -8.72
C ASP A 132 -6.01 7.40 -7.78
N ASP A 133 -5.67 8.60 -8.25
CA ASP A 133 -4.85 9.55 -7.49
C ASP A 133 -5.45 9.95 -6.13
N GLU A 134 -6.77 9.88 -5.96
CA GLU A 134 -7.45 10.32 -4.74
C GLU A 134 -7.67 9.16 -3.77
N LEU A 135 -8.17 8.01 -4.24
CA LEU A 135 -8.35 6.82 -3.39
C LEU A 135 -7.01 6.21 -2.98
N PHE A 136 -5.99 6.23 -3.84
CA PHE A 136 -4.68 5.67 -3.51
C PHE A 136 -3.96 6.46 -2.40
N LYS A 137 -4.35 7.72 -2.14
CA LYS A 137 -3.84 8.48 -0.98
C LYS A 137 -4.07 7.74 0.34
N TYR A 138 -5.13 6.94 0.45
CA TYR A 138 -5.37 6.09 1.62
C TYR A 138 -4.18 5.17 1.91
N CYS A 139 -3.64 4.51 0.88
CA CYS A 139 -2.50 3.61 0.98
C CYS A 139 -1.20 4.35 1.35
N CYS A 140 -1.13 5.66 1.08
CA CYS A 140 0.01 6.51 1.38
C CYS A 140 -0.13 7.30 2.69
N LEU A 141 -1.24 7.16 3.43
CA LEU A 141 -1.45 7.90 4.67
C LEU A 141 -0.38 7.54 5.71
N PRO A 142 0.42 8.50 6.21
CA PRO A 142 1.47 8.22 7.21
C PRO A 142 0.93 7.55 8.48
N GLU A 143 -0.30 7.91 8.88
CA GLU A 143 -0.99 7.28 10.00
C GLU A 143 -1.25 5.78 9.80
N ILE A 144 -1.49 5.32 8.57
CA ILE A 144 -1.70 3.91 8.25
C ILE A 144 -0.35 3.21 8.08
N VAL A 145 0.52 3.80 7.26
CA VAL A 145 1.83 3.23 6.88
C VAL A 145 2.68 2.93 8.12
N LYS A 146 2.71 3.84 9.11
CA LYS A 146 3.46 3.64 10.36
C LYS A 146 3.02 2.39 11.14
N TYR A 147 1.75 1.99 11.04
CA TYR A 147 1.26 0.76 11.68
C TYR A 147 1.56 -0.46 10.82
N VAL A 148 1.35 -0.38 9.50
CA VAL A 148 1.66 -1.46 8.54
C VAL A 148 3.14 -1.87 8.59
N GLU A 149 4.04 -0.90 8.81
CA GLU A 149 5.48 -1.15 8.98
C GLU A 149 5.79 -2.14 10.13
N ASN A 150 4.97 -2.16 11.19
CA ASN A 150 5.16 -3.09 12.33
C ASN A 150 5.00 -4.55 11.93
N PHE A 151 4.38 -4.84 10.78
CA PHE A 151 4.13 -6.19 10.30
C PHE A 151 4.99 -6.53 9.09
N THR A 152 5.19 -5.57 8.20
CA THR A 152 5.82 -5.78 6.89
C THR A 152 7.28 -5.32 6.83
N GLY A 153 7.71 -4.49 7.78
CA GLY A 153 9.00 -3.81 7.76
C GLY A 153 8.99 -2.57 6.86
N PRO A 154 10.15 -1.93 6.65
CA PRO A 154 10.24 -0.61 6.00
C PRO A 154 9.95 -0.63 4.49
N ASN A 155 10.00 -1.80 3.85
CA ASN A 155 9.77 -1.96 2.41
C ASN A 155 8.32 -2.34 2.14
N ILE A 156 7.44 -1.34 2.12
CA ILE A 156 5.98 -1.52 2.08
C ILE A 156 5.47 -1.50 0.63
N MET A 157 4.58 -2.45 0.29
CA MET A 157 3.90 -2.50 -1.00
C MET A 157 2.38 -2.60 -0.82
N ALA A 158 1.64 -1.77 -1.54
CA ALA A 158 0.19 -1.91 -1.67
C ALA A 158 -0.11 -2.99 -2.73
N MET A 159 -0.57 -4.16 -2.28
CA MET A 159 -0.76 -5.33 -3.16
C MET A 159 -2.18 -5.43 -3.72
N HIS A 160 -3.19 -5.04 -2.94
CA HIS A 160 -4.59 -5.07 -3.32
C HIS A 160 -5.36 -3.95 -2.63
N THR A 161 -6.33 -3.37 -3.35
CA THR A 161 -7.14 -2.23 -2.90
C THR A 161 -8.62 -2.54 -3.10
N MET A 162 -9.43 -2.29 -2.07
CA MET A 162 -10.89 -2.46 -2.04
C MET A 162 -11.56 -1.32 -1.27
#